data_AF-A0A3B8UHM9-F1
#
_entry.id   AF-A0A3B8UHM9-F1
#
_cell.length_a   1.000
_cell.length_b   1.000
_cell.length_c   1.000
_cell.angle_alpha   90.00
_cell.angle_beta   90.00
_cell.angle_gamma   90.00
#
_symmetry.space_group_name_H-M   'P 1'
#
loop_
_entity.id
_entity.type
_entity.pdbx_description
1 polymer ?
#
loop_
_entity_poly.entity_id
_entity_poly.type
_entity_poly.pdbx_seq_one_letter_code
_entity_poly.pdbx_strand_id
1 'polypeptide(L)'
;RNKDDITFVHSVNVALIASIIGKWLNFNDEQIKTLTLAGLLHDIGKLLVPDNILNKPGTLTDNEYEIMKHHVNLGYEQIKDKKLPLPVKEAILLHHEKCDGSGYPFGLKSPDIPAVAKIITIADVYDAMTASRIYRAPICPFEVVKMMYQDAFTKFDPIYAIPFLKNVVASYIGTNVKLSDGRTGKVVLINDNALDKPIVQCGNDYVNLSKNSGLSIVSLM
;
A
#
# COMPACT_ATOMS: atom_id res chain seq x y z
N ARG A 1 -0.28 -8.43 22.30
CA ARG A 1 0.39 -8.68 21.01
C ARG A 1 1.80 -8.18 21.16
N ASN A 2 2.81 -9.03 20.96
CA ASN A 2 4.21 -8.59 21.01
C ASN A 2 4.48 -7.71 19.79
N LYS A 3 5.39 -6.75 19.91
CA LYS A 3 5.58 -5.69 18.92
C LYS A 3 6.31 -6.18 17.67
N ASP A 4 7.17 -7.18 17.83
CA ASP A 4 7.73 -7.98 16.73
C ASP A 4 6.63 -8.58 15.85
N ASP A 5 5.47 -8.92 16.45
CA ASP A 5 4.32 -9.42 15.70
C ASP A 5 3.77 -8.37 14.73
N ILE A 6 3.88 -7.06 15.03
CA ILE A 6 3.29 -6.01 14.19
C ILE A 6 4.14 -5.76 12.95
N THR A 7 5.45 -5.59 13.12
CA THR A 7 6.39 -5.43 11.99
C THR A 7 6.39 -6.69 11.13
N PHE A 8 6.36 -7.87 11.76
CA PHE A 8 6.27 -9.14 11.04
C PHE A 8 4.95 -9.27 10.25
N VAL A 9 3.81 -8.99 10.87
CA VAL A 9 2.50 -9.02 10.18
C VAL A 9 2.48 -8.03 9.02
N HIS A 10 3.04 -6.83 9.20
CA HIS A 10 3.17 -5.85 8.12
C HIS A 10 3.98 -6.40 6.95
N SER A 11 5.19 -6.93 7.18
CA SER A 11 6.00 -7.51 6.11
C SER A 11 5.32 -8.69 5.42
N VAL A 12 4.60 -9.54 6.15
CA VAL A 12 3.80 -10.63 5.58
C VAL A 12 2.66 -10.09 4.71
N ASN A 13 1.93 -9.08 5.18
CA ASN A 13 0.85 -8.46 4.41
C ASN A 13 1.37 -7.82 3.12
N VAL A 14 2.48 -7.05 3.20
CA VAL A 14 3.11 -6.42 2.04
C VAL A 14 3.54 -7.48 1.02
N ALA A 15 4.11 -8.61 1.48
CA ALA A 15 4.45 -9.73 0.62
C ALA A 15 3.23 -10.34 -0.09
N LEU A 16 2.13 -10.54 0.64
CA LEU A 16 0.88 -11.07 0.09
C LEU A 16 0.27 -10.10 -0.95
N ILE A 17 0.22 -8.81 -0.62
CA ILE A 17 -0.30 -7.77 -1.52
C ILE A 17 0.56 -7.69 -2.78
N ALA A 18 1.89 -7.66 -2.65
CA ALA A 18 2.80 -7.63 -3.80
C ALA A 18 2.65 -8.88 -4.68
N SER A 19 2.48 -10.06 -4.08
CA SER A 19 2.19 -11.30 -4.80
C SER A 19 0.90 -11.22 -5.61
N ILE A 20 -0.17 -10.67 -5.01
CA ILE A 20 -1.46 -10.46 -5.67
C ILE A 20 -1.35 -9.45 -6.81
N ILE A 21 -0.62 -8.34 -6.61
CA ILE A 21 -0.34 -7.37 -7.67
C ILE A 21 0.33 -8.07 -8.86
N GLY A 22 1.36 -8.87 -8.61
CA GLY A 22 2.04 -9.65 -9.66
C GLY A 22 1.07 -10.57 -10.42
N LYS A 23 0.18 -11.27 -9.72
CA LYS A 23 -0.86 -12.11 -10.35
C LYS A 23 -1.81 -11.31 -11.23
N TRP A 24 -2.30 -10.16 -10.76
CA TRP A 24 -3.19 -9.30 -11.55
C TRP A 24 -2.51 -8.67 -12.77
N LEU A 25 -1.19 -8.54 -12.74
CA LEU A 25 -0.38 -8.11 -13.87
C LEU A 25 0.07 -9.26 -14.77
N ASN A 26 -0.39 -10.49 -14.52
CA ASN A 26 0.00 -11.71 -15.25
C ASN A 26 1.51 -11.99 -15.24
N PHE A 27 2.19 -11.63 -14.16
CA PHE A 27 3.60 -12.00 -13.98
C PHE A 27 3.73 -13.51 -13.80
N ASN A 28 4.87 -14.06 -14.20
CA ASN A 28 5.18 -15.48 -14.02
C ASN A 28 5.52 -15.80 -12.56
N ASP A 29 5.59 -17.10 -12.24
CA ASP A 29 5.85 -17.57 -10.86
C ASP A 29 7.17 -17.07 -10.27
N GLU A 30 8.22 -16.92 -11.08
CA GLU A 30 9.52 -16.43 -10.61
C GLU A 30 9.47 -14.94 -10.26
N GLN A 31 8.79 -14.15 -11.07
CA GLN A 31 8.53 -12.73 -10.81
C GLN A 31 7.67 -12.55 -9.56
N ILE A 32 6.62 -13.37 -9.39
CA ILE A 32 5.77 -13.35 -8.19
C ILE A 32 6.56 -13.77 -6.95
N LYS A 33 7.43 -14.79 -7.04
CA LYS A 33 8.33 -15.16 -5.93
C LYS A 33 9.28 -14.02 -5.57
N THR A 34 9.81 -13.32 -6.57
CA THR A 34 10.68 -12.15 -6.36
C THR A 34 9.93 -11.02 -5.63
N LEU A 35 8.70 -10.71 -6.04
CA LEU A 35 7.84 -9.73 -5.35
C LEU A 35 7.52 -10.14 -3.92
N THR A 36 7.18 -11.41 -3.71
CA THR A 36 6.85 -11.95 -2.38
C THR A 36 8.06 -11.84 -1.45
N LEU A 37 9.25 -12.22 -1.93
CA LEU A 37 10.49 -12.14 -1.15
C LEU A 37 10.90 -10.69 -0.87
N ALA A 38 10.75 -9.80 -1.85
CA ALA A 38 10.98 -8.37 -1.66
C ALA A 38 10.04 -7.78 -0.60
N GLY A 39 8.75 -8.11 -0.65
CA GLY A 39 7.78 -7.65 0.36
C GLY A 39 8.07 -8.19 1.77
N LEU A 40 8.56 -9.42 1.91
CA LEU A 40 8.95 -9.96 3.22
C LEU A 40 10.18 -9.26 3.80
N LEU A 41 11.10 -8.81 2.95
CA LEU A 41 12.41 -8.31 3.38
C LEU A 41 12.55 -6.79 3.31
N HIS A 42 11.61 -6.06 2.71
CA HIS A 42 11.72 -4.62 2.42
C HIS A 42 12.16 -3.80 3.65
N ASP A 43 11.66 -4.21 4.82
CA ASP A 43 11.83 -3.54 6.10
C ASP A 43 12.91 -4.15 7.01
N ILE A 44 13.73 -5.10 6.51
CA ILE A 44 14.70 -5.84 7.36
C ILE A 44 15.67 -4.90 8.10
N GLY A 45 15.98 -3.74 7.53
CA GLY A 45 16.84 -2.75 8.17
C GLY A 45 16.23 -2.08 9.40
N LYS A 46 14.91 -2.19 9.64
CA LYS A 46 14.28 -1.67 10.86
C LYS A 46 14.80 -2.37 12.12
N LEU A 47 15.33 -3.59 12.00
CA LEU A 47 16.02 -4.30 13.09
C LEU A 47 17.27 -3.57 13.60
N LEU A 48 17.79 -2.62 12.83
CA LEU A 48 18.97 -1.83 13.16
C LEU A 48 18.63 -0.38 13.54
N VAL A 49 17.34 -0.02 13.56
CA VAL A 49 16.87 1.30 14.01
C VAL A 49 16.74 1.28 15.53
N PRO A 50 17.18 2.33 16.26
CA PRO A 50 17.05 2.39 17.71
C PRO A 50 15.62 2.18 18.20
N ASP A 51 15.43 1.32 19.20
CA ASP A 51 14.10 0.94 19.71
C ASP A 51 13.24 2.13 20.16
N ASN A 52 13.86 3.17 20.72
CA ASN A 52 13.16 4.38 21.15
C ASN A 52 12.59 5.19 19.99
N ILE A 53 13.18 5.08 18.80
CA ILE A 53 12.69 5.72 17.56
C ILE A 53 11.68 4.80 16.88
N LEU A 54 12.04 3.52 16.70
CA LEU A 54 11.19 2.54 16.05
C LEU A 54 9.83 2.40 16.74
N ASN A 55 9.81 2.45 18.07
CA ASN A 55 8.62 2.23 18.89
C ASN A 55 8.05 3.51 19.50
N LYS A 56 8.45 4.70 19.02
CA LYS A 56 8.01 5.97 19.61
C LYS A 56 6.48 6.08 19.56
N PRO A 57 5.78 6.30 20.70
CA PRO A 57 4.36 6.59 20.69
C PRO A 57 4.15 8.04 20.21
N GLY A 58 3.67 8.21 18.99
CA GLY A 58 3.37 9.52 18.40
C GLY A 58 4.17 9.82 17.14
N THR A 59 4.23 11.11 16.77
CA THR A 59 4.98 11.56 15.59
C THR A 59 6.47 11.59 15.88
N LEU A 60 7.27 11.13 14.93
CA LEU A 60 8.72 11.34 14.94
C LEU A 60 9.02 12.83 14.75
N THR A 61 10.05 13.32 15.44
CA THR A 61 10.70 14.59 15.11
C THR A 61 11.44 14.46 13.77
N ASP A 62 11.78 15.58 13.14
CA ASP A 62 12.50 15.57 11.86
C ASP A 62 13.80 14.75 11.95
N ASN A 63 14.58 14.91 13.02
CA ASN A 63 15.82 14.14 13.24
C ASN A 63 15.57 12.63 13.42
N GLU A 64 14.54 12.26 14.17
CA GLU A 64 14.17 10.84 14.34
C GLU A 64 13.65 10.24 13.03
N TYR A 65 12.96 11.04 12.21
CA TYR A 65 12.51 10.64 10.89
C TYR A 65 13.70 10.44 9.95
N GLU A 66 14.71 11.30 9.97
CA GLU A 66 15.97 11.08 9.23
C GLU A 66 16.65 9.75 9.60
N ILE A 67 16.71 9.43 10.89
CA ILE A 67 17.25 8.15 11.37
C ILE A 67 16.39 6.98 10.89
N MET A 68 15.05 7.10 10.97
CA MET A 68 14.13 6.07 10.49
C MET A 68 14.33 5.81 8.99
N LYS A 69 14.49 6.83 8.15
CA LYS A 69 14.71 6.67 6.70
C LYS A 69 15.94 5.82 6.38
N HIS A 70 16.96 5.80 7.25
CA HIS A 70 18.17 5.01 7.02
C HIS A 70 17.96 3.49 7.06
N HIS A 71 16.80 2.98 7.51
CA HIS A 71 16.53 1.54 7.48
C HIS A 71 16.67 0.93 6.08
N VAL A 72 16.42 1.67 5.00
CA VAL A 72 16.59 1.17 3.63
C VAL A 72 18.06 0.89 3.31
N ASN A 73 18.96 1.80 3.71
CA ASN A 73 20.40 1.64 3.54
C ASN A 73 20.93 0.52 4.44
N LEU A 74 20.51 0.49 5.71
CA LEU A 74 20.87 -0.55 6.66
C LEU A 74 20.42 -1.93 6.18
N GLY A 75 19.20 -2.03 5.67
CA GLY A 75 18.64 -3.27 5.11
C GLY A 75 19.42 -3.76 3.90
N TYR A 76 19.71 -2.86 2.95
CA TYR A 76 20.53 -3.18 1.77
C TYR A 76 21.93 -3.67 2.16
N GLU A 77 22.59 -2.97 3.08
CA GLU A 77 23.93 -3.33 3.55
C GLU A 77 24.00 -4.72 4.19
N GLN A 78 22.94 -5.16 4.90
CA GLN A 78 22.86 -6.50 5.47
C GLN A 78 22.77 -7.61 4.42
N ILE A 79 22.18 -7.31 3.26
CA ILE A 79 21.78 -8.32 2.27
C ILE A 79 22.54 -8.22 0.94
N LYS A 80 23.35 -7.17 0.72
CA LYS A 80 24.06 -6.92 -0.55
C LYS A 80 24.95 -8.07 -0.99
N ASP A 81 25.62 -8.75 -0.05
CA ASP A 81 26.53 -9.87 -0.34
C ASP A 81 25.83 -11.24 -0.26
N LYS A 82 24.52 -11.28 0.06
CA LYS A 82 23.75 -12.52 0.13
C LYS A 82 23.34 -12.97 -1.28
N LYS A 83 23.13 -14.29 -1.44
CA LYS A 83 22.62 -14.90 -2.68
C LYS A 83 21.11 -14.65 -2.82
N LEU A 84 20.74 -13.40 -3.01
CA LEU A 84 19.37 -12.95 -3.29
C LEU A 84 19.29 -12.35 -4.71
N PRO A 85 18.14 -12.45 -5.39
CA PRO A 85 17.95 -11.78 -6.68
C PRO A 85 18.19 -10.28 -6.55
N LEU A 86 18.87 -9.68 -7.54
CA LEU A 86 19.14 -8.24 -7.55
C LEU A 86 17.87 -7.38 -7.34
N PRO A 87 16.72 -7.68 -7.98
CA PRO A 87 15.51 -6.87 -7.78
C PRO A 87 14.97 -6.87 -6.33
N VAL A 88 15.25 -7.93 -5.55
CA VAL A 88 14.91 -7.96 -4.12
C VAL A 88 15.78 -6.97 -3.36
N LYS A 89 17.08 -6.93 -3.66
CA LYS A 89 18.02 -6.02 -3.01
C LYS A 89 17.69 -4.57 -3.33
N GLU A 90 17.41 -4.29 -4.60
CA GLU A 90 16.98 -2.96 -5.06
C GLU A 90 15.67 -2.54 -4.39
N ALA A 91 14.68 -3.43 -4.26
CA ALA A 91 13.43 -3.11 -3.59
C ALA A 91 13.64 -2.73 -2.11
N ILE A 92 14.51 -3.43 -1.39
CA ILE A 92 14.83 -3.07 0.02
C ILE A 92 15.40 -1.65 0.09
N LEU A 93 16.28 -1.28 -0.84
CA LEU A 93 16.90 0.05 -0.86
C LEU A 93 15.95 1.16 -1.34
N LEU A 94 15.05 0.84 -2.28
CA LEU A 94 14.33 1.83 -3.08
C LEU A 94 12.79 1.83 -2.90
N HIS A 95 12.22 0.99 -2.03
CA HIS A 95 10.76 0.91 -1.87
C HIS A 95 10.12 2.19 -1.30
N HIS A 96 10.91 3.15 -0.82
CA HIS A 96 10.44 4.48 -0.43
C HIS A 96 10.69 5.58 -1.48
N GLU A 97 11.28 5.24 -2.62
CA GLU A 97 11.32 6.14 -3.77
C GLU A 97 9.91 6.36 -4.35
N LYS A 98 9.69 7.54 -4.93
CA LYS A 98 8.41 7.93 -5.54
C LYS A 98 8.65 8.40 -6.96
N CYS A 99 7.74 8.10 -7.87
CA CYS A 99 7.94 8.37 -9.30
C CYS A 99 8.15 9.86 -9.64
N ASP A 100 7.72 10.78 -8.78
CA ASP A 100 7.90 12.24 -8.90
C ASP A 100 9.24 12.76 -8.33
N GLY A 101 10.05 11.90 -7.69
CA GLY A 101 11.31 12.28 -7.04
C GLY A 101 11.15 12.80 -5.60
N SER A 102 9.94 12.78 -5.02
CA SER A 102 9.71 13.18 -3.63
C SER A 102 10.11 12.12 -2.60
N GLY A 103 10.52 10.94 -3.07
CA GLY A 103 10.92 9.81 -2.24
C GLY A 103 12.37 9.88 -1.72
N TYR A 104 12.81 8.79 -1.11
CA TYR A 104 14.15 8.65 -0.54
C TYR A 104 14.64 7.20 -0.74
N PRO A 105 15.96 6.92 -0.67
CA PRO A 105 17.03 7.79 -0.16
C PRO A 105 17.68 8.74 -1.19
N PHE A 106 17.45 8.57 -2.48
CA PHE A 106 18.14 9.31 -3.55
C PHE A 106 17.25 10.31 -4.28
N GLY A 107 15.94 10.23 -4.14
CA GLY A 107 14.99 11.11 -4.84
C GLY A 107 14.90 10.77 -6.33
N LEU A 108 14.89 9.47 -6.64
CA LEU A 108 14.84 8.95 -8.00
C LEU A 108 13.51 9.27 -8.66
N LYS A 109 13.52 9.42 -9.98
CA LYS A 109 12.29 9.55 -10.78
C LYS A 109 11.93 8.21 -11.42
N SER A 110 10.70 8.11 -11.89
CA SER A 110 10.12 6.86 -12.40
C SER A 110 11.05 6.00 -13.30
N PRO A 111 11.81 6.54 -14.27
CA PRO A 111 12.67 5.72 -15.13
C PRO A 111 13.79 4.98 -14.38
N ASP A 112 14.23 5.52 -13.26
CA ASP A 112 15.39 5.04 -12.48
C ASP A 112 14.97 4.11 -11.33
N ILE A 113 13.66 3.93 -11.09
CA ILE A 113 13.13 3.06 -10.04
C ILE A 113 12.75 1.69 -10.63
N PRO A 114 13.36 0.58 -10.18
CA PRO A 114 13.02 -0.76 -10.65
C PRO A 114 11.56 -1.14 -10.41
N ALA A 115 11.00 -1.96 -11.29
CA ALA A 115 9.60 -2.39 -11.24
C ALA A 115 9.21 -3.04 -9.89
N VAL A 116 10.08 -3.90 -9.35
CA VAL A 116 9.86 -4.57 -8.05
C VAL A 116 9.76 -3.52 -6.95
N ALA A 117 10.66 -2.54 -6.90
CA ALA A 117 10.61 -1.46 -5.91
C ALA A 117 9.29 -0.68 -6.00
N LYS A 118 8.88 -0.27 -7.22
CA LYS A 118 7.60 0.43 -7.44
C LYS A 118 6.38 -0.36 -6.93
N ILE A 119 6.37 -1.67 -7.16
CA ILE A 119 5.26 -2.54 -6.70
C ILE A 119 5.29 -2.67 -5.17
N ILE A 120 6.46 -2.85 -4.56
CA ILE A 120 6.59 -2.88 -3.09
C ILE A 120 6.13 -1.56 -2.48
N THR A 121 6.48 -0.42 -3.09
CA THR A 121 6.00 0.90 -2.65
C THR A 121 4.47 0.99 -2.61
N ILE A 122 3.79 0.47 -3.63
CA ILE A 122 2.32 0.46 -3.69
C ILE A 122 1.74 -0.45 -2.60
N ALA A 123 2.31 -1.65 -2.44
CA ALA A 123 1.87 -2.62 -1.46
C ALA A 123 2.06 -2.13 0.00
N ASP A 124 3.23 -1.57 0.30
CA ASP A 124 3.58 -0.97 1.59
C ASP A 124 2.62 0.16 1.96
N VAL A 125 2.41 1.13 1.05
CA VAL A 125 1.51 2.25 1.32
C VAL A 125 0.07 1.77 1.55
N TYR A 126 -0.41 0.81 0.76
CA TYR A 126 -1.77 0.29 0.93
C TYR A 126 -1.94 -0.42 2.28
N ASP A 127 -1.01 -1.31 2.67
CA ASP A 127 -1.07 -1.97 3.97
C ASP A 127 -0.96 -0.95 5.11
N ALA A 128 -0.03 0.01 5.02
CA ALA A 128 0.15 1.04 6.03
C ALA A 128 -1.11 1.89 6.26
N MET A 129 -1.93 2.11 5.24
CA MET A 129 -3.20 2.86 5.32
C MET A 129 -4.39 2.01 5.78
N THR A 130 -4.41 0.72 5.47
CA THR A 130 -5.55 -0.18 5.76
C THR A 130 -5.36 -1.00 7.04
N ALA A 131 -4.14 -1.21 7.50
CA ALA A 131 -3.86 -1.98 8.71
C ALA A 131 -4.32 -1.21 9.97
N SER A 132 -4.99 -1.93 10.89
CA SER A 132 -5.27 -1.41 12.23
C SER A 132 -3.96 -1.26 12.99
N ARG A 133 -3.55 -0.03 13.31
CA ARG A 133 -2.39 0.24 14.17
C ARG A 133 -2.87 0.52 15.59
N ILE A 134 -2.00 0.31 16.59
CA ILE A 134 -2.29 0.56 18.02
C ILE A 134 -2.88 1.96 18.25
N TYR A 135 -2.52 2.94 17.41
CA TYR A 135 -2.91 4.34 17.54
C TYR A 135 -3.83 4.87 16.42
N ARG A 136 -4.26 4.02 15.47
CA ARG A 136 -5.09 4.46 14.33
C ARG A 136 -6.04 3.36 13.86
N ALA A 137 -7.33 3.68 13.81
CA ALA A 137 -8.32 2.83 13.19
C ALA A 137 -8.03 2.67 11.68
N PRO A 138 -8.29 1.50 11.08
CA PRO A 138 -8.19 1.30 9.64
C PRO A 138 -8.92 2.40 8.87
N ILE A 139 -8.29 2.93 7.82
CA ILE A 139 -8.99 3.79 6.87
C ILE A 139 -9.89 2.88 6.01
N CYS A 140 -11.12 3.32 5.75
CA CYS A 140 -12.01 2.64 4.81
C CYS A 140 -11.30 2.40 3.47
N PRO A 141 -11.31 1.16 2.92
CA PRO A 141 -10.59 0.84 1.68
C PRO A 141 -10.98 1.74 0.49
N PHE A 142 -12.22 2.22 0.40
CA PHE A 142 -12.65 3.15 -0.64
C PHE A 142 -11.96 4.53 -0.51
N GLU A 143 -11.73 5.01 0.71
CA GLU A 143 -10.98 6.26 0.94
C GLU A 143 -9.47 6.06 0.67
N VAL A 144 -8.91 4.90 1.04
CA VAL A 144 -7.52 4.55 0.67
C VAL A 144 -7.34 4.55 -0.85
N VAL A 145 -8.27 3.92 -1.56
CA VAL A 145 -8.24 3.87 -3.03
C VAL A 145 -8.35 5.27 -3.63
N LYS A 146 -9.23 6.12 -3.11
CA LYS A 146 -9.32 7.53 -3.53
C LYS A 146 -7.99 8.26 -3.38
N MET A 147 -7.34 8.16 -2.22
CA MET A 147 -6.06 8.80 -1.96
C MET A 147 -4.96 8.27 -2.89
N MET A 148 -4.84 6.95 -3.02
CA MET A 148 -3.83 6.33 -3.88
C MET A 148 -4.09 6.58 -5.36
N TYR A 149 -5.34 6.69 -5.80
CA TYR A 149 -5.68 7.01 -7.18
C TYR A 149 -5.26 8.43 -7.56
N GLN A 150 -5.34 9.39 -6.63
CA GLN A 150 -4.83 10.75 -6.84
C GLN A 150 -3.30 10.76 -6.99
N ASP A 151 -2.60 9.94 -6.20
CA ASP A 151 -1.15 9.78 -6.24
C ASP A 151 -0.67 8.87 -7.40
N ALA A 152 -1.59 8.15 -8.08
CA ALA A 152 -1.25 7.17 -9.11
C ALA A 152 -0.61 7.77 -10.37
N PHE A 153 -0.79 9.08 -10.60
CA PHE A 153 -0.27 9.80 -11.77
C PHE A 153 0.94 10.67 -11.44
N THR A 154 1.41 10.64 -10.19
CA THR A 154 2.53 11.45 -9.70
C THR A 154 3.54 10.59 -8.94
N LYS A 155 3.12 10.04 -7.79
CA LYS A 155 4.01 9.32 -6.87
C LYS A 155 4.14 7.84 -7.18
N PHE A 156 3.14 7.23 -7.80
CA PHE A 156 3.18 5.83 -8.24
C PHE A 156 3.24 5.73 -9.76
N ASP A 157 3.67 4.57 -10.23
CA ASP A 157 3.61 4.25 -11.66
C ASP A 157 2.20 3.73 -12.00
N PRO A 158 1.45 4.41 -12.90
CA PRO A 158 0.08 4.03 -13.24
C PRO A 158 -0.04 2.58 -13.74
N ILE A 159 1.00 2.04 -14.38
CA ILE A 159 0.98 0.67 -14.92
C ILE A 159 0.80 -0.39 -13.82
N TYR A 160 1.24 -0.09 -12.59
CA TYR A 160 1.11 -0.98 -11.45
C TYR A 160 -0.03 -0.54 -10.52
N ALA A 161 -0.16 0.77 -10.27
CA ALA A 161 -1.15 1.30 -9.33
C ALA A 161 -2.59 1.13 -9.82
N ILE A 162 -2.88 1.43 -11.09
CA ILE A 162 -4.25 1.41 -11.61
C ILE A 162 -4.85 -0.01 -11.62
N PRO A 163 -4.15 -1.05 -12.13
CA PRO A 163 -4.67 -2.42 -12.06
C PRO A 163 -4.89 -2.88 -10.61
N PHE A 164 -3.96 -2.55 -9.70
CA PHE A 164 -4.11 -2.87 -8.28
C PHE A 164 -5.38 -2.26 -7.69
N LEU A 165 -5.55 -0.93 -7.82
CA LEU A 165 -6.69 -0.22 -7.25
C LEU A 165 -8.02 -0.70 -7.81
N LYS A 166 -8.10 -0.96 -9.12
CA LYS A 166 -9.31 -1.50 -9.77
C LYS A 166 -9.71 -2.85 -9.20
N ASN A 167 -8.76 -3.77 -9.05
CA ASN A 167 -9.04 -5.12 -8.53
C ASN A 167 -9.37 -5.10 -7.03
N VAL A 168 -8.74 -4.20 -6.26
CA VAL A 168 -9.08 -3.99 -4.85
C VAL A 168 -10.55 -3.59 -4.71
N VAL A 169 -11.02 -2.56 -5.40
CA VAL A 169 -12.42 -2.13 -5.27
C VAL A 169 -13.41 -3.16 -5.81
N ALA A 170 -13.03 -3.87 -6.89
CA ALA A 170 -13.84 -4.95 -7.43
C ALA A 170 -14.03 -6.10 -6.43
N SER A 171 -13.05 -6.39 -5.57
CA SER A 171 -13.16 -7.40 -4.51
C SER A 171 -14.23 -7.07 -3.46
N TYR A 172 -14.66 -5.81 -3.36
CA TYR A 172 -15.72 -5.38 -2.45
C TYR A 172 -17.13 -5.45 -3.07
N ILE A 173 -17.26 -5.82 -4.35
CA ILE A 173 -18.58 -6.09 -4.93
C ILE A 173 -19.26 -7.18 -4.11
N GLY A 174 -20.49 -6.89 -3.69
CA GLY A 174 -21.29 -7.74 -2.83
C GLY A 174 -21.12 -7.50 -1.34
N THR A 175 -20.19 -6.62 -0.93
CA THR A 175 -20.00 -6.26 0.48
C THR A 175 -21.03 -5.24 0.93
N ASN A 176 -21.48 -5.35 2.19
CA ASN A 176 -22.37 -4.38 2.83
C ASN A 176 -21.55 -3.18 3.33
N VAL A 177 -22.06 -1.97 3.13
CA VAL A 177 -21.38 -0.72 3.44
C VAL A 177 -22.35 0.29 4.06
N LYS A 178 -21.79 1.19 4.88
CA LYS A 178 -22.50 2.36 5.41
C LYS A 178 -22.08 3.61 4.64
N LEU A 179 -23.06 4.42 4.24
CA LEU A 179 -22.87 5.69 3.57
C LEU A 179 -22.77 6.86 4.58
N SER A 180 -22.22 7.98 4.12
CA SER A 180 -22.02 9.20 4.93
C SER A 180 -23.32 9.83 5.46
N ASP A 181 -24.47 9.56 4.83
CA ASP A 181 -25.78 10.01 5.28
C ASP A 181 -26.49 9.02 6.23
N GLY A 182 -25.79 7.96 6.64
CA GLY A 182 -26.29 6.95 7.57
C GLY A 182 -27.01 5.78 6.91
N ARG A 183 -27.30 5.83 5.60
CA ARG A 183 -27.87 4.68 4.88
C ARG A 183 -26.90 3.51 4.84
N THR A 184 -27.46 2.32 4.70
CA THR A 184 -26.74 1.06 4.54
C THR A 184 -27.13 0.41 3.23
N GLY A 185 -26.17 -0.22 2.56
CA GLY A 185 -26.44 -0.89 1.29
C GLY A 185 -25.34 -1.84 0.87
N LYS A 186 -25.56 -2.51 -0.26
CA LYS A 186 -24.63 -3.49 -0.83
C LYS A 186 -23.93 -2.90 -2.05
N VAL A 187 -22.61 -3.01 -2.14
CA VAL A 187 -21.88 -2.60 -3.35
C VAL A 187 -22.26 -3.55 -4.49
N VAL A 188 -22.75 -3.02 -5.61
CA VAL A 188 -23.21 -3.84 -6.75
C VAL A 188 -22.41 -3.62 -8.02
N LEU A 189 -21.77 -2.47 -8.18
CA LEU A 189 -20.97 -2.14 -9.36
C LEU A 189 -19.88 -1.13 -9.01
N ILE A 190 -18.69 -1.28 -9.59
CA ILE A 190 -17.61 -0.29 -9.53
C ILE A 190 -17.67 0.60 -10.77
N ASN A 191 -17.52 1.91 -10.60
CA ASN A 191 -17.39 2.84 -11.71
C ASN A 191 -15.93 2.90 -12.19
N ASP A 192 -15.67 2.61 -13.46
CA ASP A 192 -14.30 2.54 -14.02
C ASP A 192 -13.49 3.82 -13.89
N ASN A 193 -14.17 4.98 -13.93
CA ASN A 193 -13.55 6.31 -13.87
C ASN A 193 -13.69 6.96 -12.47
N ALA A 194 -14.24 6.24 -11.49
CA ALA A 194 -14.45 6.73 -10.13
C ALA A 194 -14.45 5.55 -9.15
N LEU A 195 -13.27 4.93 -8.96
CA LEU A 195 -13.09 3.67 -8.24
C LEU A 195 -13.57 3.74 -6.77
N ASP A 196 -13.46 4.91 -6.15
CA ASP A 196 -13.89 5.19 -4.78
C ASP A 196 -15.41 5.41 -4.65
N LYS A 197 -16.12 5.57 -5.77
CA LYS A 197 -17.54 5.92 -5.82
C LYS A 197 -18.35 4.86 -6.55
N PRO A 198 -18.54 3.65 -5.99
CA PRO A 198 -19.32 2.60 -6.63
C PRO A 198 -20.82 2.92 -6.69
N ILE A 199 -21.58 2.02 -7.32
CA ILE A 199 -23.04 1.94 -7.18
C ILE A 199 -23.36 1.04 -5.98
N VAL A 200 -24.19 1.56 -5.07
CA VAL A 200 -24.63 0.87 -3.85
C VAL A 200 -26.14 0.68 -3.91
N GLN A 201 -26.60 -0.54 -3.69
CA GLN A 201 -28.01 -0.86 -3.55
C GLN A 201 -28.45 -0.62 -2.09
N CYS A 202 -29.31 0.37 -1.87
CA CYS A 202 -29.88 0.70 -0.57
C CYS A 202 -31.38 0.37 -0.58
N GLY A 203 -31.75 -0.79 -0.02
CA GLY A 203 -33.12 -1.29 -0.15
C GLY A 203 -33.48 -1.57 -1.61
N ASN A 204 -34.48 -0.86 -2.13
CA ASN A 204 -34.92 -0.98 -3.54
C ASN A 204 -34.21 0.02 -4.47
N ASP A 205 -33.45 0.97 -3.94
CA ASP A 205 -32.81 2.03 -4.71
C ASP A 205 -31.36 1.69 -5.07
N TYR A 206 -30.91 2.15 -6.24
CA TYR A 206 -29.52 2.08 -6.68
C TYR A 206 -28.89 3.46 -6.65
N VAL A 207 -27.99 3.68 -5.71
CA VAL A 207 -27.31 4.96 -5.51
C VAL A 207 -25.96 4.93 -6.22
N ASN A 208 -25.84 5.64 -7.33
CA ASN A 208 -24.55 5.84 -8.00
C ASN A 208 -23.78 6.98 -7.32
N LEU A 209 -22.75 6.64 -6.54
CA LEU A 209 -21.99 7.62 -5.75
C LEU A 209 -21.20 8.60 -6.65
N SER A 210 -20.85 8.22 -7.89
CA SER A 210 -20.16 9.14 -8.81
C SER A 210 -21.01 10.34 -9.22
N LYS A 211 -22.34 10.21 -9.16
CA LYS A 211 -23.31 11.26 -9.47
C LYS A 211 -23.73 12.07 -8.23
N ASN A 212 -23.27 11.70 -7.05
CA ASN A 212 -23.67 12.29 -5.77
C ASN A 212 -22.44 12.72 -4.97
N SER A 213 -21.94 13.93 -5.23
CA SER A 213 -20.67 14.42 -4.67
C SER A 213 -20.62 14.51 -3.14
N GLY A 214 -21.78 14.59 -2.46
CA GLY A 214 -21.88 14.60 -0.99
C GLY A 214 -21.94 13.23 -0.32
N LEU A 215 -21.98 12.13 -1.10
CA LEU A 215 -22.09 10.78 -0.57
C LEU A 215 -20.81 9.98 -0.76
N SER A 216 -20.37 9.29 0.30
CA SER A 216 -19.23 8.39 0.28
C SER A 216 -19.47 7.18 1.18
N ILE A 217 -18.67 6.13 0.99
CA ILE A 217 -18.66 4.97 1.88
C ILE A 217 -17.79 5.30 3.10
N VAL A 218 -18.37 5.27 4.29
CA VAL A 218 -17.66 5.60 5.54
C VAL A 218 -17.13 4.36 6.26
N SER A 219 -17.78 3.20 6.09
CA SER A 219 -17.32 1.94 6.65
C SER A 219 -17.86 0.74 5.88
N LEU A 220 -17.11 -0.34 5.93
CA LEU A 220 -17.61 -1.69 5.64
C LEU A 220 -18.45 -2.17 6.84
N MET A 221 -19.40 -3.09 6.61
CA MET A 221 -20.25 -3.68 7.65
C MET A 221 -20.08 -5.20 7.73
#